data_AF-Q2W5J3-F1
#
_entry.id   AF-Q2W5J3-F1
#
_cell.length_a   1.000
_cell.length_b   1.000
_cell.length_c   1.000
_cell.angle_alpha   90.00
_cell.angle_beta   90.00
_cell.angle_gamma   90.00
#
_symmetry.space_group_name_H-M   'P 1'
#
loop_
_entity.id
_entity.type
_entity.pdbx_description
1 polymer ?
#
loop_
_entity_poly.entity_id
_entity_poly.type
_entity_poly.pdbx_seq_one_letter_code
_entity_poly.pdbx_strand_id
1 'polypeptide(L)' 'MMVIQGVQVRADGKSTKVSLPKYRASDGSWKAAIILPDEIKNAISDTVIAAGLEAGILRVKEESVGDRCRAANEPR' A
#
# COMPACT_ATOMS: atom_id res chain seq x y z
N MET A 1 0.70 24.32 9.00
CA MET A 1 0.24 23.27 8.07
C MET A 1 1.44 22.44 7.67
N MET A 2 1.38 21.12 7.84
CA MET A 2 2.44 20.19 7.41
C MET A 2 1.98 19.44 6.16
N VAL A 3 2.84 19.30 5.15
CA VAL A 3 2.55 18.59 3.91
C VAL A 3 3.68 17.60 3.62
N ILE A 4 3.34 16.33 3.39
CA ILE A 4 4.28 15.29 2.96
C ILE A 4 4.03 15.01 1.47
N GLN A 5 4.99 15.39 0.62
CA GLN A 5 4.90 15.17 -0.82
C GLN A 5 5.62 13.89 -1.24
N GLY A 6 5.11 13.23 -2.29
CA GLY A 6 5.74 12.04 -2.87
C GLY A 6 5.35 10.72 -2.21
N VAL A 7 4.22 10.66 -1.51
CA VAL A 7 3.62 9.39 -1.06
C VAL A 7 3.17 8.61 -2.30
N GLN A 8 3.53 7.33 -2.38
CA GLN A 8 3.26 6.49 -3.54
C GLN A 8 2.39 5.29 -3.16
N VAL A 9 1.37 5.02 -3.96
CA VAL A 9 0.59 3.78 -3.91
C VAL A 9 1.03 2.89 -5.06
N ARG A 10 1.35 1.63 -4.76
CA ARG A 10 1.59 0.59 -5.75
C ARG A 10 0.61 -0.55 -5.52
N ALA A 11 -0.27 -0.79 -6.48
CA ALA A 11 -1.15 -1.94 -6.49
C ALA A 11 -0.72 -2.87 -7.62
N ASP A 12 -0.46 -4.13 -7.28
CA ASP A 12 -0.34 -5.21 -8.25
C ASP A 12 -1.51 -6.20 -8.04
N GLY A 13 -1.68 -7.17 -8.94
CA GLY A 13 -2.75 -8.17 -8.82
C GLY A 13 -2.71 -9.05 -7.56
N LYS A 14 -1.70 -8.88 -6.70
CA LYS A 14 -1.48 -9.62 -5.46
C LYS A 14 -1.70 -8.75 -4.22
N SER A 15 -1.27 -7.49 -4.23
CA SER A 15 -1.25 -6.62 -3.06
C SER A 15 -1.27 -5.14 -3.41
N THR A 16 -1.74 -4.32 -2.47
CA THR A 16 -1.57 -2.87 -2.50
C THR A 16 -0.58 -2.45 -1.41
N LYS A 17 0.36 -1.59 -1.74
CA LYS A 17 1.39 -1.08 -0.82
C LYS A 17 1.50 0.43 -0.93
N VAL A 18 1.38 1.10 0.20
CA VAL A 18 1.71 2.52 0.34
C VAL A 18 3.16 2.65 0.77
N SER A 19 3.90 3.57 0.16
CA SER A 19 5.28 3.87 0.54
C SER A 19 5.49 5.37 0.71
N LEU A 20 6.11 5.72 1.83
CA LEU A 20 6.56 7.07 2.12
C LEU A 20 7.69 7.50 1.18
N PRO A 21 7.91 8.82 1.02
CA PRO A 21 8.90 9.35 0.10
C PRO A 21 10.30 8.84 0.42
N LYS A 22 11.06 8.56 -0.63
CA LYS A 22 12.46 8.15 -0.54
C LYS A 22 13.30 9.07 -1.41
N TYR A 23 14.56 9.22 -1.05
CA TYR A 23 15.55 9.90 -1.88
C TYR A 23 16.70 8.95 -2.17
N ARG A 24 17.41 9.23 -3.26
CA ARG A 24 18.64 8.53 -3.62
C ARG A 24 19.81 9.24 -2.96
N ALA A 25 20.48 8.57 -2.03
CA ALA A 25 21.67 9.10 -1.36
C ALA A 25 22.88 9.11 -2.30
N SER A 26 23.94 9.82 -1.91
CA SER A 26 25.19 9.94 -2.69
C SER A 26 25.90 8.61 -2.92
N ASP A 27 25.70 7.64 -2.01
CA ASP A 27 26.14 6.24 -2.13
C ASP A 27 25.30 5.42 -3.13
N GLY A 28 24.30 6.04 -3.78
CA GLY A 28 23.39 5.43 -4.73
C GLY A 28 22.21 4.67 -4.11
N SER A 29 22.18 4.50 -2.78
CA SER A 29 21.12 3.77 -2.06
C SER A 29 19.85 4.60 -1.90
N TRP A 30 18.70 3.92 -1.76
CA TRP A 30 17.43 4.57 -1.46
C TRP A 30 17.23 4.66 0.05
N LYS A 31 17.09 5.89 0.58
CA LYS A 31 16.84 6.14 2.00
C LYS A 31 15.47 6.78 2.20
N ALA A 32 14.88 6.55 3.37
CA ALA A 32 13.63 7.20 3.75
C ALA A 32 13.85 8.71 3.86
N ALA A 33 12.99 9.51 3.23
CA ALA A 33 13.07 10.97 3.33
C ALA A 33 12.48 11.51 4.64
N ILE A 34 11.65 10.72 5.31
CA ILE A 34 11.02 11.05 6.58
C ILE A 34 10.96 9.81 7.48
N ILE A 35 11.16 10.03 8.78
CA ILE A 35 11.04 9.00 9.82
C ILE A 35 9.82 9.36 10.66
N LEU A 36 8.88 8.42 10.75
CA LEU A 36 7.66 8.55 11.54
C LEU A 36 7.50 7.29 12.41
N PRO A 37 6.80 7.38 13.56
CA PRO A 37 6.34 6.22 14.30
C PRO A 37 5.43 5.35 13.43
N ASP A 38 5.44 4.04 13.67
CA ASP A 38 4.68 3.09 12.84
C ASP A 38 3.16 3.33 12.91
N GLU A 39 2.66 3.76 14.05
CA GLU A 39 1.26 4.17 14.24
C GLU A 39 0.84 5.23 13.20
N ILE A 40 1.70 6.23 12.97
CA ILE A 40 1.44 7.31 12.02
C ILE A 40 1.58 6.80 10.57
N LYS A 41 2.56 5.93 10.29
CA LYS A 41 2.73 5.32 8.95
C LYS A 41 1.51 4.51 8.55
N ASN A 42 0.95 3.74 9.49
CA ASN A 42 -0.22 2.91 9.26
C ASN A 42 -1.45 3.77 9.01
N ALA A 43 -1.69 4.79 9.85
CA ALA A 43 -2.80 5.71 9.67
C ALA A 43 -2.76 6.45 8.30
N ILE A 44 -1.58 6.88 7.86
CA ILE A 44 -1.39 7.48 6.52
C ILE A 44 -1.72 6.45 5.42
N SER A 45 -1.23 5.22 5.57
CA SER A 45 -1.44 4.17 4.59
C SER A 45 -2.92 3.84 4.42
N ASP A 46 -3.65 3.68 5.53
CA ASP A 46 -5.09 3.41 5.53
C ASP A 46 -5.88 4.55 4.87
N THR A 47 -5.54 5.79 5.22
CA THR A 47 -6.18 6.99 4.65
C THR A 47 -5.98 7.07 3.14
N VAL A 48 -4.75 6.82 2.67
CA VAL A 48 -4.43 6.86 1.23
C VAL A 48 -5.13 5.73 0.46
N ILE A 49 -5.24 4.54 1.06
CA ILE A 49 -5.98 3.42 0.46
C ILE A 49 -7.48 3.75 0.38
N ALA A 50 -8.06 4.26 1.47
CA ALA A 50 -9.47 4.66 1.51
C ALA A 50 -9.78 5.71 0.44
N ALA A 51 -8.97 6.76 0.35
CA ALA A 51 -9.12 7.80 -0.69
C ALA A 51 -8.97 7.22 -2.11
N GLY A 52 -8.06 6.27 -2.31
CA GLY A 52 -7.90 5.58 -3.60
C GLY A 52 -9.12 4.73 -3.98
N LEU A 53 -9.78 4.09 -3.01
CA LEU A 53 -11.02 3.34 -3.21
C LEU A 53 -12.19 4.29 -3.52
N GLU A 54 -12.34 5.36 -2.74
CA GLU A 54 -13.38 6.38 -2.94
C GLU A 54 -13.27 7.06 -4.31
N ALA A 55 -12.05 7.33 -4.76
CA ALA A 55 -11.78 7.88 -6.08
C ALA A 55 -11.93 6.86 -7.23
N GLY A 56 -12.16 5.57 -6.93
CA GLY A 56 -12.27 4.50 -7.91
C GLY A 56 -10.95 4.11 -8.61
N ILE A 57 -9.81 4.60 -8.10
CA ILE A 57 -8.47 4.28 -8.59
C ILE A 57 -8.05 2.88 -8.11
N LEU A 58 -8.37 2.56 -6.86
CA LEU A 58 -8.21 1.24 -6.27
C LEU A 58 -9.55 0.51 -6.26
N ARG A 59 -9.49 -0.82 -6.20
CA ARG A 59 -10.66 -1.67 -6.03
C ARG A 59 -10.36 -2.76 -5.02
N VAL A 60 -11.36 -3.12 -4.22
CA VAL A 60 -11.29 -4.33 -3.42
C VAL A 60 -11.26 -5.50 -4.38
N LYS A 61 -10.26 -6.38 -4.22
CA LYS A 61 -10.22 -7.62 -4.97
C LYS A 61 -11.37 -8.49 -4.47
N GLU A 62 -12.41 -8.62 -5.28
CA GLU A 62 -13.44 -9.62 -5.03
C GLU A 62 -12.79 -11.00 -5.11
N GLU A 63 -13.02 -11.82 -4.09
CA GLU A 63 -12.56 -13.20 -4.08
C GLU A 63 -13.24 -13.92 -5.25
N SER A 64 -12.45 -14.35 -6.23
CA SER A 64 -13.02 -15.00 -7.40
C SER A 64 -13.69 -16.31 -6.97
N VAL A 65 -14.78 -16.72 -7.62
CA VAL A 65 -15.43 -18.02 -7.35
C VAL A 65 -14.41 -19.17 -7.41
N GLY A 66 -13.39 -19.05 -8.27
CA GLY A 66 -12.30 -20.03 -8.39
C GLY A 66 -11.35 -20.09 -7.19
N ASP A 67 -11.15 -18.99 -6.46
CA ASP A 67 -10.30 -18.96 -5.25
C ASP A 67 -11.00 -19.69 -4.09
N ARG A 68 -12.33 -19.53 -3.97
CA ARG A 68 -13.16 -20.24 -2.97
C ARG A 68 -13.17 -21.75 -3.18
N CYS A 69 -13.20 -22.22 -4.44
CA CYS A 69 -13.16 -23.66 -4.75
C CYS A 69 -11.78 -24.30 -4.46
N ARG A 70 -10.69 -23.54 -4.54
CA ARG A 70 -9.34 -24.06 -4.19
C ARG A 70 -9.15 -24.18 -2.68
N ALA A 71 -9.59 -23.18 -1.91
CA ALA A 71 -9.53 -23.21 -0.44
C ALA A 71 -10.38 -24.34 0.17
N ALA A 72 -11.49 -24.71 -0.47
CA ALA A 72 -12.34 -25.81 -0.02
C ALA A 72 -11.76 -27.23 -0.25
N ASN A 73 -10.73 -27.36 -1.11
CA ASN A 73 -10.15 -28.64 -1.52
C ASN A 73 -8.75 -28.90 -0.94
N GLU A 74 -8.26 -28.05 -0.03
CA GLU A 74 -6.96 -28.24 0.63
C GLU A 74 -7.15 -29.05 1.93
N PRO A 75 -6.56 -30.27 2.05
CA PRO A 75 -6.72 -31.08 3.25
C PRO A 75 -5.97 -30.45 4.44
N ARG A 76 -6.63 -30.46 5.61
CA ARG A 76 -6.07 -29.97 6.89
C ARG A 76 -4.89 -30.81 7.37
#